data_AF-A0A936VUW0-F1
#
_entry.id   AF-A0A936VUW0-F1
#
_cell.length_a   1.000
_cell.length_b   1.000
_cell.length_c   1.000
_cell.angle_alpha   90.00
_cell.angle_beta   90.00
_cell.angle_gamma   90.00
#
_symmetry.space_group_name_H-M   'P 1'
#
loop_
_entity.id
_entity.type
_entity.pdbx_description
1 polymer ?
#
loop_
_entity_poly.entity_id
_entity_poly.type
_entity_poly.pdbx_seq_one_letter_code
_entity_poly.pdbx_strand_id
1 'polypeptide(L)'
;MMKQTAVIFILFLSSITTYGQNIAREYSYLVKIADSLYNAKDYKTSAYNYSEAFKANGWKALPNDRYNAACSWALAGVPDSVLFQLVQIAN
;
A
#
# COMPACT_ATOMS: atom_id res chain seq x y z
N MET A 1 -6.48 -43.54 12.24
CA MET A 1 -7.47 -42.45 12.05
C MET A 1 -7.21 -41.24 12.94
N MET A 2 -7.15 -41.36 14.29
CA MET A 2 -6.95 -40.22 15.21
C MET A 2 -5.66 -39.39 15.01
N LYS A 3 -4.57 -40.01 14.53
CA LYS A 3 -3.31 -39.31 14.26
C LYS A 3 -3.39 -38.40 13.02
N GLN A 4 -4.14 -38.80 11.99
CA GLN A 4 -4.30 -37.99 10.77
C GLN A 4 -5.23 -36.79 11.01
N THR A 5 -6.28 -36.96 11.82
CA THR A 5 -7.14 -35.85 12.25
C THR A 5 -6.37 -34.82 13.10
N ALA A 6 -5.45 -35.28 13.96
CA ALA A 6 -4.59 -34.37 14.74
C ALA A 6 -3.64 -33.54 13.86
N VAL A 7 -3.07 -34.13 12.81
CA VAL A 7 -2.17 -33.43 11.87
C VAL A 7 -2.92 -32.36 11.07
N ILE A 8 -4.14 -32.66 10.60
CA ILE A 8 -4.98 -31.68 9.87
C ILE A 8 -5.33 -30.50 10.78
N PHE A 9 -5.61 -30.76 12.07
CA PHE A 9 -5.93 -29.71 13.04
C PHE A 9 -4.73 -28.77 13.30
N ILE A 10 -3.51 -29.33 13.41
CA ILE A 10 -2.28 -28.55 13.59
C ILE A 10 -1.97 -27.67 12.36
N LEU A 11 -2.20 -28.19 11.15
CA LEU A 11 -2.03 -27.41 9.92
C LEU A 11 -3.01 -26.23 9.85
N PHE A 12 -4.26 -26.40 10.31
CA PHE A 12 -5.23 -25.31 10.40
C PHE A 12 -4.81 -24.21 11.38
N LEU A 13 -4.27 -24.56 12.55
CA LEU A 13 -3.77 -23.60 13.54
C LEU A 13 -2.51 -22.83 13.08
N SER A 14 -1.78 -23.29 12.07
CA SER A 14 -0.60 -22.58 11.57
C SER A 14 -0.93 -21.40 10.62
N SER A 15 -2.17 -21.34 10.11
CA SER A 15 -2.59 -20.33 9.13
C SER A 15 -2.85 -18.93 9.71
N ILE A 16 -2.93 -18.80 11.03
CA ILE A 16 -3.24 -17.53 11.73
C ILE A 16 -2.10 -16.50 11.73
N THR A 17 -0.91 -16.81 11.20
CA THR A 17 0.26 -15.90 11.21
C THR A 17 0.73 -15.48 9.81
N THR A 18 -0.18 -15.36 8.86
CA THR A 18 0.18 -14.92 7.50
C THR A 18 0.48 -13.41 7.46
N TYR A 19 1.77 -13.07 7.47
CA TYR A 19 2.30 -11.70 7.42
C TYR A 19 1.76 -10.86 6.24
N GLY A 20 1.37 -11.49 5.13
CA GLY A 20 0.82 -10.79 3.96
C GLY A 20 -0.52 -10.07 4.21
N GLN A 21 -1.35 -10.54 5.15
CA GLN A 21 -2.64 -9.90 5.44
C GLN A 21 -2.48 -8.55 6.15
N ASN A 22 -1.45 -8.40 6.99
CA ASN A 22 -1.20 -7.15 7.70
C ASN A 22 -0.68 -6.05 6.75
N ILE A 23 0.23 -6.39 5.83
CA ILE A 23 0.73 -5.47 4.80
C ILE A 23 -0.42 -4.91 3.96
N ALA A 24 -1.33 -5.78 3.51
CA ALA A 24 -2.48 -5.37 2.71
C ALA A 24 -3.42 -4.41 3.47
N ARG A 25 -3.58 -4.59 4.79
CA ARG A 25 -4.41 -3.73 5.64
C ARG A 25 -3.79 -2.35 5.82
N GLU A 26 -2.50 -2.28 6.16
CA GLU A 26 -1.79 -1.01 6.38
C GLU A 26 -1.70 -0.19 5.08
N TYR A 27 -1.34 -0.84 3.97
CA TYR A 27 -1.34 -0.22 2.65
C TYR A 27 -2.70 0.43 2.33
N SER A 28 -3.77 -0.35 2.44
CA SER A 28 -5.13 0.12 2.09
C SER A 28 -5.59 1.25 3.01
N TYR A 29 -5.21 1.21 4.29
CA TYR A 29 -5.52 2.27 5.25
C TYR A 29 -4.81 3.58 4.90
N LEU A 30 -3.51 3.52 4.59
CA LEU A 30 -2.71 4.69 4.22
C LEU A 30 -3.17 5.31 2.89
N VAL A 31 -3.50 4.48 1.89
CA VAL A 31 -4.10 4.95 0.63
C VAL A 31 -5.42 5.70 0.89
N LYS A 32 -6.30 5.16 1.74
CA LYS A 32 -7.55 5.84 2.08
C LYS A 32 -7.34 7.20 2.75
N ILE A 33 -6.33 7.31 3.61
CA ILE A 33 -5.95 8.60 4.21
C ILE A 33 -5.42 9.55 3.14
N ALA A 34 -4.56 9.08 2.23
CA ALA A 34 -4.04 9.88 1.14
C ALA A 34 -5.16 10.44 0.26
N ASP A 35 -6.16 9.63 -0.10
CA ASP A 35 -7.34 10.05 -0.86
C ASP A 35 -8.13 11.13 -0.11
N SER A 36 -8.34 10.95 1.20
CA SER A 36 -9.03 11.93 2.04
C SER A 36 -8.30 13.27 2.07
N LEU A 37 -6.97 13.26 2.21
CA LEU A 37 -6.13 14.46 2.21
C LEU A 37 -6.11 15.15 0.84
N TYR A 38 -6.09 14.37 -0.25
CA TYR A 38 -6.17 14.90 -1.60
C TYR A 38 -7.47 15.68 -1.81
N ASN A 39 -8.60 15.12 -1.39
CA ASN A 39 -9.91 15.78 -1.47
C ASN A 39 -9.98 17.03 -0.59
N ALA A 40 -9.27 17.05 0.54
CA ALA A 40 -9.10 18.23 1.39
C ALA A 40 -8.09 19.26 0.83
N LYS A 41 -7.48 18.99 -0.34
CA LYS A 41 -6.43 19.79 -0.98
C LYS A 41 -5.12 19.89 -0.21
N ASP A 42 -4.92 19.03 0.79
CA ASP A 42 -3.62 18.85 1.43
C ASP A 42 -2.76 17.88 0.62
N TYR A 43 -2.35 18.34 -0.56
CA TYR A 43 -1.67 17.52 -1.55
C TYR A 43 -0.31 17.02 -1.08
N LYS A 44 0.42 17.82 -0.29
CA LYS A 44 1.73 17.43 0.25
C LYS A 44 1.58 16.27 1.23
N THR A 45 0.65 16.36 2.19
CA THR A 45 0.43 15.28 3.15
C THR A 45 -0.20 14.05 2.49
N SER A 46 -1.06 14.25 1.48
CA SER A 46 -1.58 13.16 0.65
C SER A 46 -0.45 12.38 -0.02
N ALA A 47 0.49 13.08 -0.67
CA ALA A 47 1.62 12.46 -1.37
C ALA A 47 2.56 11.68 -0.41
N TYR A 48 2.78 12.20 0.80
CA TYR A 48 3.51 11.47 1.83
C TYR A 48 2.78 10.21 2.29
N ASN A 49 1.45 10.24 2.46
CA ASN A 49 0.68 9.06 2.86
C ASN A 49 0.71 7.97 1.79
N TYR A 50 0.65 8.33 0.50
CA TYR A 50 0.92 7.35 -0.57
C TYR A 50 2.33 6.76 -0.46
N SER A 51 3.33 7.59 -0.18
CA SER A 51 4.72 7.13 -0.05
C SER A 51 4.89 6.14 1.11
N GLU A 52 4.27 6.42 2.26
CA GLU A 52 4.26 5.48 3.39
C GLU A 52 3.44 4.21 3.07
N ALA A 53 2.33 4.31 2.34
CA ALA A 53 1.59 3.12 1.87
C ALA A 53 2.50 2.21 1.05
N PHE A 54 3.22 2.78 0.09
CA PHE A 54 4.12 2.03 -0.79
C PHE A 54 5.23 1.38 0.02
N LYS A 55 5.85 2.13 0.92
CA LYS A 55 6.89 1.63 1.83
C LYS A 55 6.40 0.47 2.70
N ALA A 56 5.19 0.55 3.26
CA ALA A 56 4.57 -0.54 4.03
C ALA A 56 4.40 -1.83 3.19
N ASN A 57 4.25 -1.69 1.87
CA ASN A 57 4.17 -2.79 0.91
C ASN A 57 5.49 -3.04 0.15
N GLY A 58 6.63 -2.74 0.78
CA GLY A 58 7.95 -3.00 0.19
C GLY A 58 8.19 -2.23 -1.11
N TRP A 59 7.72 -0.99 -1.16
CA TRP A 59 7.73 -0.07 -2.31
C TRP A 59 6.89 -0.51 -3.52
N LYS A 60 6.06 -1.55 -3.36
CA LYS A 60 5.08 -1.97 -4.36
C LYS A 60 3.78 -1.19 -4.18
N ALA A 61 3.12 -0.91 -5.29
CA ALA A 61 1.88 -0.15 -5.31
C ALA A 61 1.05 -0.53 -6.53
N LEU A 62 -0.26 -0.32 -6.45
CA LEU A 62 -1.13 -0.41 -7.61
C LEU A 62 -0.82 0.74 -8.58
N PRO A 63 -0.87 0.52 -9.91
CA PRO A 63 -0.60 1.59 -10.88
C PRO A 63 -1.46 2.84 -10.67
N ASN A 64 -2.73 2.67 -10.28
CA ASN A 64 -3.63 3.79 -10.01
C ASN A 64 -3.20 4.61 -8.78
N ASP A 65 -2.72 3.95 -7.72
CA ASP A 65 -2.24 4.64 -6.54
C ASP A 65 -0.93 5.39 -6.84
N ARG A 66 -0.05 4.83 -7.68
CA ARG A 66 1.13 5.56 -8.18
C ARG A 66 0.73 6.79 -8.99
N TYR A 67 -0.27 6.67 -9.85
CA TYR A 67 -0.79 7.79 -10.61
C TYR A 67 -1.35 8.89 -9.69
N ASN A 68 -2.16 8.53 -8.70
CA ASN A 68 -2.70 9.48 -7.73
C ASN A 68 -1.61 10.12 -6.87
N ALA A 69 -0.58 9.37 -6.48
CA ALA A 69 0.61 9.90 -5.81
C ALA A 69 1.36 10.90 -6.70
N ALA A 70 1.51 10.61 -8.00
CA ALA A 70 2.10 11.52 -8.96
C ALA A 70 1.30 12.83 -9.07
N CYS A 71 -0.04 12.76 -9.17
CA CYS A 71 -0.91 13.93 -9.16
C CYS A 71 -0.75 14.74 -7.86
N SER A 72 -0.70 14.08 -6.71
CA SER A 72 -0.50 14.72 -5.41
C SER A 72 0.85 15.43 -5.32
N TRP A 73 1.94 14.80 -5.78
CA TRP A 73 3.26 15.41 -5.85
C TRP A 73 3.33 16.59 -6.83
N ALA A 74 2.62 16.50 -7.97
CA ALA A 74 2.55 17.59 -8.94
C ALA A 74 1.87 18.82 -8.35
N LEU A 75 0.74 18.64 -7.68
CA LEU A 75 0.00 19.72 -7.02
C LEU A 75 0.73 20.26 -5.79
N ALA A 76 1.61 19.47 -5.17
CA ALA A 76 2.53 19.90 -4.12
C ALA A 76 3.81 20.60 -4.65
N GLY A 77 4.01 20.67 -5.97
CA GLY A 77 5.16 21.33 -6.59
C GLY A 77 6.47 20.55 -6.50
N VAL A 78 6.43 19.22 -6.48
CA VAL A 78 7.61 18.34 -6.35
C VAL A 78 7.78 17.47 -7.61
N PRO A 79 8.32 18.01 -8.71
CA PRO A 79 8.33 17.36 -10.03
C PRO A 79 9.18 16.08 -10.08
N ASP A 80 10.28 16.00 -9.34
CA ASP A 80 11.13 14.79 -9.30
C ASP A 80 10.36 13.57 -8.79
N SER A 81 9.51 13.77 -7.78
CA SER A 81 8.64 12.72 -7.25
C SER A 81 7.56 12.32 -8.25
N VAL A 82 7.04 13.25 -9.06
CA VAL A 82 6.10 12.95 -10.15
C VAL A 82 6.76 11.99 -11.15
N LEU A 83 7.94 12.36 -11.63
CA LEU A 83 8.68 11.57 -12.60
C LEU A 83 8.99 10.17 -12.04
N PHE A 84 9.44 10.10 -10.78
CA PHE A 84 9.69 8.82 -10.11
C PHE A 84 8.45 7.92 -10.15
N GLN A 85 7.27 8.42 -9.78
CA GLN A 85 6.06 7.59 -9.76
C GLN A 85 5.61 7.17 -11.15
N LEU A 86 5.69 8.04 -12.16
CA LEU A 86 5.30 7.71 -13.53
C LEU A 86 6.23 6.66 -14.16
N VAL A 87 7.53 6.72 -13.88
CA VAL A 87 8.50 5.71 -14.33
C VAL A 87 8.16 4.33 -13.73
N GLN A 88 7.71 4.28 -12.48
CA GLN A 88 7.28 3.02 -11.83
C GLN A 88 5.98 2.43 -12.41
N ILE A 89 5.20 3.20 -13.19
CA ILE A 89 4.02 2.69 -13.91
C ILE A 89 4.42 2.12 -15.27
N ALA A 90 5.44 2.70 -15.91
CA ALA A 90 5.88 2.32 -17.24
C ALA A 90 6.76 1.05 -17.27
N ASN A 91 7.36 0.68 -16.14
CA ASN A 91 8.22 -0.50 -15.97
C ASN A 91 7.47 -1.66 -15.32
#